data_AF-A0A832UKY0-F1
#
_entry.id   AF-A0A832UKY0-F1
#
_cell.length_a   1.000
_cell.length_b   1.000
_cell.length_c   1.000
_cell.angle_alpha   90.00
_cell.angle_beta   90.00
_cell.angle_gamma   90.00
#
_symmetry.space_group_name_H-M   'P 1'
#
loop_
_entity.id
_entity.type
_entity.pdbx_description
1 polymer ?
#
loop_
_entity_poly.entity_id
_entity_poly.type
_entity_poly.pdbx_seq_one_letter_code
_entity_poly.pdbx_strand_id
1 'polypeptide(L)'
;MKYVYFGFGGFIGFICGVAINLIFYLLDQSGVKFAAYLIKTFGFFGEYILKLIDALPILGAVLGFILIKYLFGREFDEDREG
;
A
#
# COMPACT_ATOMS: atom_id res chain seq x y z
N MET A 1 11.59 22.20 5.01
CA MET A 1 10.81 21.62 3.90
C MET A 1 10.91 20.09 3.80
N LYS A 2 12.06 19.47 4.13
CA LYS A 2 12.29 18.00 4.16
C LYS A 2 11.16 17.15 4.78
N TYR A 3 10.63 17.54 5.94
CA TYR A 3 9.60 16.77 6.65
C TYR A 3 8.23 16.75 5.94
N VAL A 4 7.91 17.79 5.16
CA VAL A 4 6.63 17.89 4.46
C VAL A 4 6.58 16.87 3.31
N TYR A 5 7.69 16.68 2.59
CA TYR A 5 7.80 15.66 1.54
C TYR A 5 7.67 14.24 2.09
N PHE A 6 8.25 13.97 3.26
CA PHE A 6 8.08 12.66 3.93
C PHE A 6 6.64 12.39 4.33
N GLY A 7 5.96 13.40 4.90
CA GLY A 7 4.54 13.30 5.21
C GLY A 7 3.67 13.09 3.97
N PHE A 8 3.97 13.81 2.88
CA PHE A 8 3.23 13.73 1.62
C PHE A 8 3.41 12.35 0.96
N GLY A 9 4.62 11.82 0.96
CA GLY A 9 4.93 10.48 0.45
C GLY A 9 4.21 9.35 1.16
N GLY A 10 4.24 9.37 2.50
CA GLY A 10 3.48 8.42 3.31
C GLY A 10 1.97 8.55 3.12
N PHE A 11 1.47 9.79 2.99
CA PHE A 11 0.05 10.07 2.77
C PHE A 11 -0.46 9.57 1.41
N ILE A 12 0.30 9.79 0.33
CA ILE A 12 -0.03 9.25 -1.00
C ILE A 12 0.00 7.73 -0.99
N GLY A 13 1.04 7.13 -0.38
CA GLY A 13 1.14 5.67 -0.24
C GLY A 13 -0.04 5.08 0.54
N PHE A 14 -0.48 5.75 1.60
CA PHE A 14 -1.65 5.37 2.37
C PHE A 14 -2.95 5.45 1.56
N ILE A 15 -3.20 6.58 0.88
CA ILE A 15 -4.40 6.75 0.03
C ILE A 15 -4.42 5.70 -1.08
N CYS A 16 -3.27 5.43 -1.70
CA CYS A 16 -3.14 4.39 -2.72
C CYS A 16 -3.50 3.01 -2.16
N GLY A 17 -2.96 2.65 -0.99
CA GLY A 17 -3.27 1.38 -0.33
C GLY A 17 -4.74 1.26 0.09
N VAL A 18 -5.35 2.35 0.58
CA VAL A 18 -6.79 2.42 0.90
C VAL A 18 -7.63 2.24 -0.38
N ALA A 19 -7.26 2.90 -1.48
CA ALA A 19 -7.99 2.79 -2.75
C ALA A 19 -7.97 1.34 -3.28
N ILE A 20 -6.83 0.66 -3.22
CA ILE A 20 -6.73 -0.75 -3.65
C ILE A 20 -7.56 -1.67 -2.74
N ASN A 21 -7.49 -1.48 -1.42
CA ASN A 21 -8.31 -2.24 -0.47
C ASN A 21 -9.82 -2.05 -0.78
N LEU A 22 -10.22 -0.80 -1.05
CA LEU A 22 -11.61 -0.46 -1.38
C LEU A 22 -12.07 -1.03 -2.73
N ILE A 23 -11.18 -1.06 -3.74
CA ILE A 23 -11.45 -1.75 -5.02
C ILE A 23 -11.67 -3.24 -4.78
N PHE A 24 -10.85 -3.89 -3.95
CA PHE A 24 -11.02 -5.31 -3.61
C PHE A 24 -12.31 -5.58 -2.84
N TYR A 25 -12.66 -4.70 -1.89
CA TYR A 25 -13.93 -4.76 -1.16
C TYR A 25 -15.14 -4.69 -2.12
N LEU A 26 -15.12 -3.72 -3.05
CA LEU A 26 -16.15 -3.58 -4.07
C LEU A 26 -16.18 -4.77 -5.04
N LEU A 27 -15.02 -5.37 -5.36
CA LEU A 27 -14.92 -6.56 -6.20
C LEU A 27 -15.59 -7.77 -5.54
N ASP A 28 -15.33 -7.98 -4.25
CA ASP A 28 -15.92 -9.07 -3.47
C ASP A 28 -17.43 -8.87 -3.31
N GLN A 29 -17.87 -7.62 -3.12
CA GLN A 29 -19.29 -7.26 -3.02
C GLN A 29 -20.03 -7.40 -4.36
N SER A 30 -19.36 -7.14 -5.50
CA SER A 30 -19.96 -7.18 -6.85
C SER A 30 -20.20 -8.59 -7.40
N GLY A 31 -20.04 -9.62 -6.59
CA GLY A 31 -20.47 -10.99 -6.94
C GLY A 31 -19.42 -11.85 -7.63
N VAL A 32 -18.25 -11.29 -7.97
CA VAL A 32 -17.04 -12.11 -8.08
C VAL A 32 -16.66 -12.41 -6.64
N LYS A 33 -17.22 -13.48 -6.04
CA LYS A 33 -16.88 -13.90 -4.67
C LYS A 33 -15.42 -14.33 -4.64
N PHE A 34 -14.50 -13.39 -4.79
CA PHE A 34 -13.08 -13.63 -4.96
C PHE A 34 -12.55 -14.24 -3.67
N ALA A 35 -13.04 -13.78 -2.51
CA ALA A 35 -12.80 -14.40 -1.21
C ALA A 35 -13.30 -15.84 -1.17
N ALA A 36 -14.55 -16.10 -1.56
CA ALA A 36 -15.11 -17.46 -1.52
C ALA A 36 -14.46 -18.39 -2.56
N TYR A 37 -14.04 -17.87 -3.71
CA TYR A 37 -13.35 -18.62 -4.77
C TYR A 37 -11.91 -18.92 -4.35
N LEU A 38 -11.20 -17.96 -3.75
CA LEU A 38 -9.87 -18.19 -3.17
C LEU A 38 -9.91 -19.17 -2.00
N ILE A 39 -10.86 -19.04 -1.08
CA ILE A 39 -10.99 -19.97 0.05
C ILE A 39 -11.37 -21.36 -0.46
N LYS A 40 -12.22 -21.46 -1.49
CA LYS A 40 -12.64 -22.75 -2.05
C LYS A 40 -11.56 -23.42 -2.92
N THR A 41 -10.73 -22.65 -3.63
CA THR A 41 -9.66 -23.17 -4.49
C THR A 41 -8.32 -23.33 -3.76
N PHE A 42 -8.02 -22.44 -2.82
CA PHE A 42 -6.70 -22.30 -2.18
C PHE A 42 -6.74 -22.48 -0.65
N GLY A 43 -7.91 -22.62 -0.03
CA GLY A 43 -8.06 -22.86 1.41
C GLY A 43 -7.38 -21.78 2.24
N PHE A 44 -6.39 -22.20 3.04
CA PHE A 44 -5.60 -21.35 3.95
C PHE A 44 -4.93 -20.15 3.25
N PHE A 45 -4.54 -20.30 1.98
CA PHE A 45 -3.91 -19.20 1.23
C PHE A 45 -4.90 -18.08 0.91
N GLY A 46 -6.20 -18.40 0.79
CA GLY A 46 -7.26 -17.42 0.57
C GLY A 46 -7.44 -16.46 1.74
N GLU A 47 -7.41 -16.99 2.96
CA GLU A 47 -7.50 -16.20 4.19
C GLU A 47 -6.25 -15.32 4.40
N TYR A 48 -5.07 -15.84 3.98
CA TYR A 48 -3.82 -15.09 4.04
C TYR A 48 -3.81 -13.88 3.09
N ILE A 49 -4.28 -14.08 1.85
CA ILE A 49 -4.39 -12.99 0.86
C ILE A 49 -5.38 -11.92 1.32
N LEU A 50 -6.51 -12.32 1.93
CA LEU A 50 -7.46 -11.37 2.51
C LEU A 50 -6.85 -10.52 3.61
N LYS A 51 -6.13 -11.14 4.56
CA LYS A 51 -5.40 -10.41 5.61
C LYS A 51 -4.32 -9.49 5.02
N LEU A 52 -3.69 -9.89 3.92
CA LEU A 52 -2.68 -9.07 3.24
C LEU A 52 -3.28 -7.87 2.50
N ILE A 53 -4.45 -8.03 1.87
CA ILE A 53 -5.23 -6.94 1.27
C ILE A 53 -5.74 -5.99 2.35
N ASP A 54 -6.15 -6.52 3.51
CA ASP A 54 -6.60 -5.69 4.63
C ASP A 54 -5.43 -4.90 5.25
N ALA A 55 -4.23 -5.48 5.27
CA ALA A 55 -2.99 -4.82 5.67
C ALA A 55 -2.37 -3.91 4.59
N LEU A 56 -2.89 -3.94 3.36
CA LEU A 56 -2.36 -3.19 2.21
C LEU A 56 -2.30 -1.67 2.40
N PRO A 57 -3.25 -1.01 3.10
CA PRO A 57 -3.16 0.41 3.44
C PRO A 57 -1.93 0.74 4.28
N ILE A 58 -1.62 -0.12 5.26
CA ILE A 58 -0.47 0.04 6.14
C ILE A 58 0.82 -0.23 5.35
N LEU A 59 0.85 -1.33 4.58
CA LEU A 59 1.98 -1.65 3.71
C LEU A 59 2.22 -0.56 2.67
N GLY A 60 1.17 0.00 2.08
CA GLY A 60 1.21 1.10 1.13
C GLY A 60 1.76 2.39 1.75
N ALA A 61 1.37 2.71 2.98
CA ALA A 61 1.93 3.84 3.72
C ALA A 61 3.43 3.68 4.00
N VAL A 62 3.85 2.48 4.44
CA VAL A 62 5.26 2.17 4.71
C VAL A 62 6.08 2.19 3.42
N LEU A 63 5.57 1.57 2.35
CA LEU A 63 6.23 1.57 1.03
C LEU A 63 6.30 2.97 0.43
N GLY A 64 5.25 3.79 0.55
CA GLY A 64 5.27 5.19 0.10
C GLY A 64 6.27 6.04 0.87
N PHE A 65 6.39 5.82 2.18
CA PHE A 65 7.42 6.46 3.00
C PHE A 65 8.84 6.03 2.60
N ILE A 66 9.08 4.73 2.39
CA ILE A 66 10.37 4.19 1.95
C ILE A 66 10.74 4.70 0.54
N LEU A 67 9.76 4.76 -0.37
CA LEU A 67 9.97 5.24 -1.74
C LEU A 67 10.42 6.69 -1.75
N ILE A 68 9.82 7.56 -0.93
CA ILE A 68 10.24 8.95 -0.79
C ILE A 68 11.59 9.05 -0.09
N LYS A 69 11.86 8.21 0.93
CA LYS A 69 13.18 8.06 1.55
C LYS A 69 14.27 7.75 0.51
N TYR A 70 13.96 6.92 -0.48
CA TYR A 70 14.91 6.47 -1.49
C TYR A 70 15.07 7.50 -2.62
N LEU A 71 13.95 8.01 -3.15
CA LEU A 71 13.93 8.97 -4.26
C LEU A 71 14.54 10.31 -3.84
N PHE A 72 14.04 10.90 -2.76
CA PHE A 72 14.55 12.16 -2.21
C PHE A 72 15.77 11.98 -1.31
N GLY A 73 16.08 10.75 -0.87
CA GLY A 73 17.33 10.47 -0.17
C GLY A 73 18.56 10.83 -1.01
N ARG A 74 18.48 10.63 -2.33
CA ARG A 74 19.52 11.05 -3.28
C ARG A 74 19.57 12.56 -3.47
N GLU A 75 18.41 13.20 -3.64
CA GLU A 75 18.30 14.65 -3.85
C GLU A 75 18.78 15.45 -2.62
N PHE A 76 18.64 14.87 -1.41
CA PHE A 76 19.07 15.51 -0.16
C PHE A 76 20.53 15.26 0.25
N ASP A 77 21.24 14.34 -0.40
CA ASP A 77 22.69 14.21 -0.28
C ASP A 77 23.42 15.24 -1.17
N GLU A 78 22.83 15.65 -2.30
CA GLU A 78 23.38 16.70 -3.17
C GLU A 78 23.37 18.10 -2.50
N ASP A 79 22.37 18.39 -1.65
CA ASP A 79 22.28 19.62 -0.85
C ASP A 79 23.33 19.74 0.28
N ARG A 80 24.14 18.69 0.54
CA ARG A 80 25.20 18.71 1.58
C ARG A 80 26.59 18.98 1.04
N GLU A 81 26.77 19.00 -0.28
CA GLU A 81 28.06 19.29 -0.93
C GLU A 81 28.12 20.70 -1.55
N GLY A 82 27.14 21.57 -1.27
CA GLY A 82 27.12 23.00 -1.64
C GLY A 82 27.46 23.94 -0.50
#